data_AF-A0A6P8QK42-F1
#
_entry.id   AF-A0A6P8QK42-F1
#
_cell.length_a   1.000
_cell.length_b   1.000
_cell.length_c   1.000
_cell.angle_alpha   90.00
_cell.angle_beta   90.00
_cell.angle_gamma   90.00
#
_symmetry.space_group_name_H-M   'P 1'
#
loop_
_entity.id
_entity.type
_entity.pdbx_description
1 polymer ?
#
loop_
_entity_poly.entity_id
_entity_poly.type
_entity_poly.pdbx_seq_one_letter_code
_entity_poly.pdbx_strand_id
1 'polypeptide(L)'
;MVPPPRRLLALLLAAAAHWICSAALEVHSTVTPVPILQHSCSYYSSKSCEQCLANVSCLWCYTNKTCMDYPVRSIFPSSTLCSLSDARWGFCWMNFEAFVITISVLAGLLLLSVGICCCYCCCCRKHSRRGLDAEEERFITEREDRRVQALKRKNERKAKHDEIRKKYGLLQDLEHPYSKFENE
;
A
#
# COMPACT_ATOMS: atom_id res chain seq x y z
N MET A 1 22.09 14.99 -10.12
CA MET A 1 20.86 15.37 -9.39
C MET A 1 20.62 14.35 -8.29
N VAL A 2 20.91 14.71 -7.04
CA VAL A 2 20.72 13.84 -5.88
C VAL A 2 19.21 13.73 -5.61
N PRO A 3 18.61 12.53 -5.59
CA PRO A 3 17.20 12.40 -5.26
C PRO A 3 16.95 12.87 -3.82
N PRO A 4 15.81 13.51 -3.53
CA PRO A 4 15.51 14.00 -2.19
C PRO A 4 15.49 12.82 -1.19
N PRO A 5 15.91 13.04 0.06
CA PRO A 5 16.12 11.97 1.05
C PRO A 5 14.86 11.10 1.29
N ARG A 6 13.66 11.67 1.09
CA ARG A 6 12.38 10.96 1.17
C ARG A 6 12.14 9.97 0.03
N ARG A 7 12.62 10.27 -1.19
CA ARG A 7 12.53 9.36 -2.34
C ARG A 7 13.54 8.22 -2.21
N LEU A 8 14.73 8.51 -1.68
CA LEU A 8 15.72 7.48 -1.40
C LEU A 8 15.21 6.50 -0.35
N LEU A 9 14.64 7.00 0.77
CA LEU A 9 14.04 6.16 1.80
C LEU A 9 12.87 5.33 1.27
N ALA A 10 11.98 5.93 0.46
CA ALA A 10 10.87 5.20 -0.16
C ALA A 10 11.33 4.13 -1.15
N LEU A 11 12.37 4.39 -1.93
CA LEU A 11 12.98 3.41 -2.84
C LEU A 11 13.68 2.28 -2.08
N LEU A 12 14.34 2.58 -0.97
CA LEU A 12 14.96 1.58 -0.10
C LEU A 12 13.91 0.69 0.58
N LEU A 13 12.80 1.26 1.05
CA LEU A 13 11.68 0.51 1.62
C LEU A 13 10.97 -0.35 0.56
N ALA A 14 10.77 0.18 -0.65
CA ALA A 14 10.19 -0.57 -1.76
C ALA A 14 11.10 -1.71 -2.25
N ALA A 15 12.42 -1.48 -2.28
CA ALA A 15 13.42 -2.49 -2.62
C ALA A 15 13.50 -3.59 -1.54
N ALA A 16 13.44 -3.22 -0.25
CA ALA A 16 13.37 -4.18 0.84
C ALA A 16 12.09 -5.03 0.77
N ALA A 17 10.93 -4.41 0.46
CA ALA A 17 9.68 -5.13 0.27
C ALA A 17 9.72 -6.09 -0.94
N HIS A 18 10.38 -5.71 -2.04
CA HIS A 18 10.60 -6.59 -3.19
C HIS A 18 11.54 -7.76 -2.85
N TRP A 19 12.64 -7.51 -2.13
CA TRP A 19 13.56 -8.57 -1.68
C TRP A 19 12.87 -9.58 -0.75
N ILE A 20 12.02 -9.10 0.17
CA ILE A 20 11.22 -9.95 1.06
C ILE A 20 10.20 -10.79 0.26
N CYS A 21 9.65 -10.25 -0.83
CA CYS A 21 8.71 -10.96 -1.71
C CYS A 21 9.43 -12.03 -2.57
N SER A 22 10.66 -11.75 -3.04
CA SER A 22 11.47 -12.71 -3.79
C SER A 22 11.97 -13.87 -2.93
N ALA A 23 12.32 -13.62 -1.66
CA ALA A 23 12.77 -14.66 -0.73
C ALA A 23 11.63 -15.61 -0.27
N ALA A 24 10.37 -15.17 -0.37
CA ALA A 24 9.21 -15.99 -0.01
C ALA A 24 8.83 -17.03 -1.09
N LEU A 25 9.36 -16.91 -2.32
CA LEU A 25 9.05 -17.83 -3.42
C LEU A 25 9.94 -19.09 -3.47
N GLU A 26 11.01 -19.16 -2.67
CA GLU A 26 11.93 -20.31 -2.65
C GLU A 26 11.80 -21.19 -1.38
N VAL A 27 10.60 -21.30 -0.82
CA VAL A 27 10.31 -22.41 0.12
C VAL A 27 9.45 -23.45 -0.59
N HIS A 28 10.07 -24.15 -1.55
CA HIS A 28 9.59 -25.48 -1.93
C HIS A 28 9.90 -26.42 -0.76
N SER A 29 8.98 -26.52 0.20
CA SER A 29 8.98 -27.64 1.14
C SER A 29 8.70 -28.91 0.35
N THR A 30 9.76 -29.61 -0.06
CA THR A 30 9.69 -31.03 -0.41
C THR A 30 9.26 -31.80 0.83
N VAL A 31 7.95 -31.95 1.00
CA VAL A 31 7.36 -32.83 2.01
C VAL A 31 7.58 -34.26 1.53
N THR A 32 8.71 -34.84 1.91
CA THR A 32 8.88 -36.30 1.88
C THR A 32 7.83 -36.91 2.83
N PRO A 33 7.00 -37.87 2.38
CA PRO A 33 6.04 -38.52 3.26
C PRO A 33 6.81 -39.32 4.32
N VAL A 34 6.89 -38.76 5.53
CA VAL A 34 7.45 -39.45 6.70
C VAL A 34 6.52 -40.62 7.05
N PRO A 35 7.04 -41.83 7.24
CA PRO A 35 6.22 -43.00 7.57
C PRO A 35 5.50 -42.75 8.90
N ILE A 36 4.17 -42.73 8.83
CA ILE A 36 3.29 -42.54 9.98
C ILE A 36 3.45 -43.76 10.89
N LEU A 37 4.19 -43.61 11.99
CA LEU A 37 4.25 -44.66 13.00
C LEU A 37 2.90 -44.70 13.72
N GLN A 38 2.15 -45.79 13.54
CA GLN A 38 0.78 -46.02 14.04
C GLN A 38 0.69 -46.23 15.57
N HIS A 39 1.52 -45.54 16.36
CA HIS A 39 1.50 -45.64 17.82
C HIS A 39 0.92 -44.34 18.40
N SER A 40 0.06 -44.46 19.41
CA SER A 40 -0.47 -43.30 20.12
C SER A 40 0.68 -42.50 20.76
N CYS A 41 0.55 -41.17 20.85
CA CYS A 41 1.59 -40.31 21.41
C CYS A 41 2.04 -40.78 22.82
N SER A 42 1.11 -41.29 23.62
CA SER A 42 1.37 -41.87 24.95
C SER A 42 2.43 -42.98 24.99
N TYR A 43 2.63 -43.72 23.89
CA TYR A 43 3.66 -44.76 23.79
C TYR A 43 5.09 -44.23 24.00
N TYR A 44 5.32 -42.97 23.65
CA TYR A 44 6.61 -42.30 23.78
C TYR A 44 6.80 -41.59 25.13
N SER A 45 5.83 -41.70 26.03
CA SER A 45 5.98 -41.18 27.38
C SER A 45 7.22 -41.77 28.05
N SER A 46 7.98 -40.93 28.75
CA SER A 46 9.21 -41.30 29.45
C SER A 46 10.37 -41.73 28.54
N LYS A 47 10.27 -41.57 27.20
CA LYS A 47 11.36 -41.79 26.25
C LYS A 47 12.11 -40.48 25.97
N SER A 48 12.23 -40.08 24.70
CA SER A 48 12.82 -38.82 24.29
C SER A 48 11.81 -37.93 23.58
N CYS A 49 12.03 -36.63 23.70
CA CYS A 49 11.28 -35.60 23.02
C CYS A 49 11.28 -35.79 21.49
N GLU A 50 12.43 -36.19 20.93
CA GLU A 50 12.63 -36.40 19.49
C GLU A 50 11.76 -37.54 18.95
N GLN A 51 11.58 -38.60 19.73
CA GLN A 51 10.72 -39.71 19.34
C GLN A 51 9.23 -39.33 19.45
N CYS A 52 8.87 -38.54 20.46
CA CYS A 52 7.51 -38.02 20.62
C CYS A 52 7.12 -37.06 19.49
N LEU A 53 8.00 -36.11 19.15
CA LEU A 53 7.74 -35.05 18.18
C LEU A 53 8.04 -35.46 16.74
N ALA A 54 8.38 -36.73 16.48
CA ALA A 54 8.40 -37.28 15.13
C ALA A 54 7.05 -37.11 14.43
N ASN A 55 5.95 -37.10 15.20
CA ASN A 55 4.62 -36.74 14.74
C ASN A 55 4.23 -35.34 15.24
N VAL A 56 3.91 -34.44 14.31
CA VAL A 56 3.44 -33.07 14.63
C VAL A 56 2.07 -33.03 15.33
N SER A 57 1.38 -34.17 15.38
CA SER A 57 0.13 -34.32 16.14
C SER A 57 0.36 -34.55 17.64
N CYS A 58 1.60 -34.81 18.08
CA CYS A 58 1.96 -35.02 19.47
C CYS A 58 2.55 -33.76 20.12
N LEU A 59 2.45 -33.70 21.45
CA LEU A 59 3.02 -32.68 22.32
C LEU A 59 3.87 -33.34 23.41
N TRP A 60 5.06 -32.79 23.65
CA TRP A 60 5.97 -33.24 24.72
C TRP A 60 5.98 -32.24 25.88
N CYS A 61 5.91 -32.75 27.12
CA CYS A 61 6.06 -31.96 28.33
C CYS A 61 7.29 -32.41 29.12
N TYR A 62 8.27 -31.52 29.37
CA TYR A 62 9.44 -31.90 30.16
C TYR A 62 9.15 -32.04 31.65
N THR A 63 8.20 -31.27 32.19
CA THR A 63 7.90 -31.28 33.62
C THR A 63 7.57 -32.70 34.11
N ASN A 64 6.72 -33.41 33.35
CA ASN A 64 6.31 -34.78 33.67
C ASN A 64 6.96 -35.85 32.76
N LYS A 65 7.77 -35.45 31.77
CA LYS A 65 8.33 -36.33 30.72
C LYS A 65 7.26 -37.15 29.99
N THR A 66 6.11 -36.55 29.74
CA THR A 66 4.96 -37.20 29.10
C THR A 66 4.79 -36.74 27.66
N CYS A 67 4.41 -37.69 26.79
CA CYS A 67 4.02 -37.43 25.40
C CYS A 67 2.52 -37.65 25.28
N MET A 68 1.80 -36.66 24.75
CA MET A 68 0.33 -36.66 24.67
C MET A 68 -0.12 -36.11 23.31
N ASP A 69 -1.34 -36.41 22.89
CA ASP A 69 -1.90 -35.82 21.67
C ASP A 69 -2.07 -34.30 21.84
N TYR A 70 -1.65 -33.52 20.85
CA TYR A 70 -1.81 -32.08 20.86
C TYR A 70 -3.30 -31.73 20.72
N PRO A 71 -3.90 -31.02 21.69
CA PRO A 71 -5.32 -30.70 21.65
C PRO A 71 -5.61 -29.64 20.59
N VAL A 72 -5.92 -30.06 19.36
CA VAL A 72 -6.21 -29.19 18.19
C VAL A 72 -7.36 -28.20 18.42
N ARG A 73 -8.21 -28.45 19.42
CA ARG A 73 -9.31 -27.56 19.81
C ARG A 73 -8.84 -26.34 20.60
N SER A 74 -7.67 -26.41 21.23
CA SER A 74 -7.09 -25.34 22.04
C SER A 74 -5.72 -24.97 21.49
N ILE A 75 -5.61 -23.74 20.97
CA ILE A 75 -4.38 -23.19 20.38
C ILE A 75 -3.20 -23.27 21.36
N PHE A 76 -3.47 -23.19 22.67
CA PHE A 76 -2.48 -23.32 23.72
C PHE A 76 -2.82 -24.49 24.65
N PRO A 77 -1.85 -25.38 24.96
CA PRO A 77 -2.05 -26.35 26.03
C PRO A 77 -2.30 -25.58 27.33
N SER A 78 -3.29 -26.04 28.12
CA SER A 78 -3.58 -25.40 29.40
C SER A 78 -2.38 -25.54 30.35
N SER A 79 -2.13 -24.50 31.14
CA SER A 79 -1.05 -24.48 32.13
C SER A 79 -1.15 -25.61 33.17
N THR A 80 -2.36 -26.16 33.36
CA THR A 80 -2.61 -27.33 34.20
C THR A 80 -2.04 -28.63 33.66
N LEU A 81 -1.90 -28.76 32.33
CA LEU A 81 -1.35 -29.95 31.68
C LEU A 81 0.17 -29.86 31.56
N CYS A 82 0.67 -28.69 31.15
CA CYS A 82 2.10 -28.39 31.09
C CYS A 82 2.31 -26.87 31.08
N SER A 83 3.37 -26.39 31.74
CA SER A 83 3.77 -24.99 31.60
C SER A 83 4.10 -24.68 30.14
N LEU A 84 3.75 -23.47 29.67
CA LEU A 84 4.00 -23.06 28.29
C LEU A 84 5.50 -22.99 27.96
N SER A 85 6.33 -22.68 28.96
CA SER A 85 7.79 -22.73 28.88
C SER A 85 8.31 -24.16 28.69
N ASP A 86 7.53 -25.15 29.13
CA ASP A 86 7.91 -26.56 29.13
C ASP A 86 7.20 -27.43 28.10
N ALA A 87 6.27 -26.86 27.36
CA ALA A 87 5.57 -27.53 26.27
C ALA A 87 6.37 -27.39 24.97
N ARG A 88 6.63 -28.52 24.30
CA ARG A 88 7.33 -28.57 23.01
C ARG A 88 6.42 -29.18 21.96
N TRP A 89 6.42 -28.60 20.77
CA TRP A 89 5.56 -29.01 19.65
C TRP A 89 6.33 -28.87 18.34
N GLY A 90 6.33 -29.93 17.53
CA GLY A 90 7.06 -30.04 16.25
C GLY A 90 8.59 -30.14 16.42
N PHE A 91 9.19 -29.24 17.20
CA PHE A 91 10.62 -29.18 17.44
C PHE A 91 10.92 -29.19 18.95
N CYS A 92 11.95 -29.90 19.38
CA CYS A 92 12.25 -30.03 20.81
C CYS A 92 13.17 -28.95 21.38
N TRP A 93 14.10 -28.45 20.57
CA TRP A 93 15.03 -27.38 20.92
C TRP A 93 14.34 -26.01 21.14
N MET A 94 13.06 -25.86 20.74
CA MET A 94 12.31 -24.61 20.83
C MET A 94 11.01 -24.82 21.61
N ASN A 95 10.75 -23.95 22.59
CA ASN A 95 9.55 -24.02 23.42
C ASN A 95 8.34 -23.36 22.72
N PHE A 96 7.12 -23.73 23.13
CA PHE A 96 5.89 -23.15 22.59
C PHE A 96 5.83 -21.62 22.80
N GLU A 97 6.34 -21.15 23.94
CA GLU A 97 6.47 -19.72 24.26
C GLU A 97 7.28 -18.95 23.20
N ALA A 98 8.42 -19.50 22.78
CA ALA A 98 9.26 -18.87 21.77
C ALA A 98 8.55 -18.77 20.41
N PHE A 99 7.80 -19.80 20.03
CA PHE A 99 7.01 -19.81 18.79
C PHE A 99 5.90 -18.74 18.78
N VAL A 100 5.24 -18.53 19.92
CA VAL A 100 4.22 -17.48 20.05
C VAL A 100 4.84 -16.09 19.93
N ILE A 101 5.99 -15.87 20.58
CA ILE A 101 6.70 -14.60 20.53
C ILE A 101 7.14 -14.29 19.09
N THR A 102 7.71 -15.26 18.37
CA THR A 102 8.18 -15.04 17.00
C THR A 102 7.03 -14.68 16.06
N ILE A 103 5.91 -15.40 16.10
CA ILE A 103 4.72 -15.07 15.29
C ILE A 103 4.19 -13.68 15.66
N SER A 104 4.12 -13.37 16.95
CA SER A 104 3.62 -12.07 17.42
C SER A 104 4.49 -10.91 16.92
N VAL A 105 5.81 -11.06 16.97
CA VAL A 105 6.76 -10.05 16.46
C VAL A 105 6.64 -9.90 14.94
N LEU A 106 6.60 -10.99 14.19
CA LEU A 106 6.44 -10.96 12.73
C LEU A 106 5.12 -10.30 12.31
N ALA A 107 4.01 -10.67 12.94
CA ALA A 107 2.71 -10.07 12.70
C ALA A 107 2.70 -8.58 13.08
N GLY A 108 3.30 -8.23 14.22
CA GLY A 108 3.42 -6.85 14.68
C GLY A 108 4.23 -5.97 13.72
N LEU A 109 5.38 -6.45 13.24
CA LEU A 109 6.20 -5.74 12.24
C LEU A 109 5.47 -5.60 10.90
N LEU A 110 4.72 -6.62 10.49
CA LEU A 110 3.91 -6.56 9.27
C LEU A 110 2.79 -5.52 9.41
N LEU A 111 2.04 -5.53 10.50
CA LEU A 111 0.98 -4.54 10.75
C LEU A 111 1.54 -3.12 10.89
N LEU A 112 2.67 -2.96 11.58
CA LEU A 112 3.33 -1.67 11.76
C LEU A 112 3.87 -1.14 10.42
N SER A 113 4.49 -2.00 9.60
CA SER A 113 4.99 -1.61 8.28
C SER A 113 3.86 -1.22 7.32
N VAL A 114 2.74 -1.96 7.33
CA VAL A 114 1.54 -1.62 6.56
C VAL A 114 0.92 -0.33 7.08
N GLY A 115 0.75 -0.17 8.40
CA GLY A 115 0.18 1.05 9.00
C GLY A 115 1.01 2.29 8.67
N ILE A 116 2.33 2.21 8.81
CA ILE A 116 3.29 3.22 8.37
C ILE A 116 3.12 3.49 6.88
N CYS A 117 3.23 2.47 6.03
CA CYS A 117 3.11 2.61 4.58
C CYS A 117 1.78 3.27 4.18
N CYS A 118 0.66 2.84 4.75
CA CYS A 118 -0.66 3.43 4.53
C CYS A 118 -0.73 4.88 5.02
N CYS A 119 -0.19 5.20 6.19
CA CYS A 119 -0.14 6.58 6.70
C CYS A 119 0.73 7.47 5.80
N TYR A 120 1.93 7.03 5.41
CA TYR A 120 2.80 7.77 4.52
C TYR A 120 2.19 7.90 3.11
N CYS A 121 1.67 6.83 2.52
CA CYS A 121 1.07 6.88 1.18
C CYS A 121 -0.26 7.65 1.17
N CYS A 122 -1.16 7.48 2.14
CA CYS A 122 -2.45 8.17 2.14
C CYS A 122 -2.34 9.63 2.60
N CYS A 123 -1.54 9.95 3.62
CA CYS A 123 -1.35 11.32 4.07
C CYS A 123 -0.47 12.13 3.08
N CYS A 124 0.60 11.56 2.52
CA CYS A 124 1.40 12.26 1.51
C CYS A 124 0.66 12.39 0.17
N ARG A 125 -0.15 11.41 -0.24
CA ARG A 125 -0.99 11.52 -1.45
C ARG A 125 -2.10 12.55 -1.28
N LYS A 126 -2.70 12.68 -0.09
CA LYS A 126 -3.68 13.74 0.21
C LYS A 126 -3.05 15.13 0.21
N HIS A 127 -1.84 15.29 0.75
CA HIS A 127 -1.12 16.57 0.71
C HIS A 127 -0.60 16.92 -0.69
N SER A 128 -0.12 15.94 -1.46
CA SER A 128 0.36 16.16 -2.84
C SER A 128 -0.77 16.51 -3.81
N ARG A 129 -1.96 15.90 -3.66
CA ARG A 129 -3.12 16.24 -4.49
C ARG A 129 -3.57 17.69 -4.29
N ARG A 130 -3.67 18.14 -3.03
CA ARG A 130 -3.99 19.54 -2.72
C ARG A 130 -3.01 20.55 -3.34
N GLY A 131 -1.73 20.18 -3.45
CA GLY A 131 -0.73 21.01 -4.11
C GLY A 131 -0.90 21.06 -5.63
N LEU A 132 -1.18 19.91 -6.26
CA LEU A 132 -1.42 19.81 -7.70
C LEU A 132 -2.70 20.52 -8.13
N ASP A 133 -3.79 20.35 -7.38
CA ASP A 133 -5.07 21.00 -7.66
C ASP A 133 -4.92 22.54 -7.62
N ALA A 134 -4.17 23.06 -6.64
CA ALA A 134 -3.90 24.50 -6.51
C ALA A 134 -2.97 25.05 -7.61
N GLU A 135 -2.08 24.24 -8.18
CA GLU A 135 -1.20 24.63 -9.28
C GLU A 135 -1.95 24.63 -10.63
N GLU A 136 -2.85 23.68 -10.83
CA GLU A 136 -3.73 23.60 -12.00
C GLU A 136 -4.68 24.80 -12.08
N GLU A 137 -5.30 25.20 -10.98
CA GLU A 137 -6.16 26.40 -10.91
C GLU A 137 -5.41 27.68 -11.31
N ARG A 138 -4.15 27.82 -10.88
CA ARG A 138 -3.29 28.96 -11.26
C ARG A 138 -3.01 28.96 -12.76
N PHE A 139 -2.71 27.80 -13.33
CA PHE A 139 -2.45 27.67 -14.77
C PHE A 139 -3.68 27.99 -15.62
N ILE A 140 -4.88 27.59 -15.18
CA ILE A 140 -6.15 27.92 -15.85
C ILE A 140 -6.36 29.44 -15.86
N THR A 141 -6.20 30.08 -14.70
CA THR A 141 -6.37 31.53 -14.54
C THR A 141 -5.43 32.31 -15.47
N GLU A 142 -4.15 31.93 -15.49
CA GLU A 142 -3.16 32.60 -16.35
C GLU A 142 -3.47 32.44 -17.84
N ARG A 143 -3.97 31.27 -18.25
CA ARG A 143 -4.41 31.02 -19.63
C ARG A 143 -5.60 31.90 -20.00
N GLU A 144 -6.55 32.08 -19.09
CA GLU A 144 -7.72 32.94 -19.29
C GLU A 144 -7.30 34.40 -19.39
N ASP A 145 -6.41 34.89 -18.53
CA ASP A 145 -5.87 36.24 -18.59
C ASP A 145 -5.19 36.53 -19.92
N ARG A 146 -4.37 35.59 -20.42
CA ARG A 146 -3.72 35.71 -21.74
C ARG A 146 -4.77 35.78 -22.87
N ARG A 147 -5.85 35.00 -22.78
CA ARG A 147 -6.95 35.04 -23.75
C ARG A 147 -7.68 36.38 -23.71
N VAL A 148 -8.01 36.88 -22.51
CA VAL A 148 -8.68 38.18 -22.33
C VAL A 148 -7.83 39.31 -22.88
N GLN A 149 -6.53 39.32 -22.59
CA GLN A 149 -5.62 40.34 -23.13
C GLN A 149 -5.52 40.28 -24.67
N ALA A 150 -5.47 39.08 -25.26
CA ALA A 150 -5.45 38.92 -26.72
C ALA A 150 -6.75 39.42 -27.37
N LEU A 151 -7.91 39.12 -26.76
CA LEU A 151 -9.21 39.62 -27.20
C LEU A 151 -9.29 41.13 -27.08
N LYS A 152 -8.78 41.71 -25.99
CA LYS A 152 -8.71 43.17 -25.81
C LYS A 152 -7.91 43.84 -26.92
N ARG A 153 -6.70 43.34 -27.22
CA ARG A 153 -5.88 43.84 -28.35
C ARG A 153 -6.56 43.68 -29.71
N LYS A 154 -7.36 42.62 -29.89
CA LYS A 154 -8.12 42.41 -31.13
C LYS A 154 -9.27 43.42 -31.25
N ASN A 155 -10.00 43.65 -30.16
CA ASN A 155 -11.11 44.61 -30.13
C ASN A 155 -10.61 46.05 -30.29
N GLU A 156 -9.50 46.43 -29.65
CA GLU A 156 -8.88 47.74 -29.85
C GLU A 156 -8.45 47.97 -31.31
N ARG A 157 -7.85 46.96 -31.96
CA ARG A 157 -7.50 47.04 -33.39
C ARG A 157 -8.74 47.18 -34.27
N LYS A 158 -9.81 46.42 -33.99
CA LYS A 158 -11.09 46.55 -34.71
C LYS A 158 -11.72 47.91 -34.52
N ALA A 159 -11.80 48.41 -33.29
CA ALA A 159 -12.38 49.72 -32.98
C ALA A 159 -11.66 50.85 -33.73
N LYS A 160 -10.32 50.86 -33.72
CA LYS A 160 -9.53 51.82 -34.51
C LYS A 160 -9.80 51.71 -36.01
N HIS A 161 -9.90 50.48 -36.51
CA HIS A 161 -10.17 50.25 -37.93
C HIS A 161 -11.59 50.69 -38.33
N ASP A 162 -12.58 50.46 -37.45
CA ASP A 162 -13.96 50.86 -37.66
C ASP A 162 -14.13 52.38 -37.56
N GLU A 163 -13.41 53.05 -36.66
CA GLU A 163 -13.34 54.52 -36.57
C GLU A 163 -12.78 55.15 -37.85
N ILE A 164 -11.71 54.59 -38.43
CA ILE A 164 -11.18 55.01 -39.74
C ILE A 164 -12.23 54.78 -40.83
N ARG A 165 -12.88 53.61 -40.85
CA ARG A 165 -13.92 53.30 -41.84
C ARG A 165 -15.08 54.31 -41.79
N LYS A 166 -15.45 54.77 -40.59
CA LYS A 166 -16.45 55.85 -40.39
C LYS A 166 -15.96 57.20 -40.90
N LYS A 167 -14.72 57.59 -40.60
CA LYS A 167 -14.14 58.89 -41.04
C LYS A 167 -14.17 59.07 -42.56
N TYR A 168 -14.00 57.98 -43.31
CA TYR A 168 -14.01 58.00 -44.78
C TYR A 168 -15.34 57.54 -45.41
N GLY A 169 -16.43 57.46 -44.63
CA GLY A 169 -17.76 57.16 -45.14
C GLY A 169 -17.97 55.73 -45.66
N LEU A 170 -17.05 54.80 -45.36
CA LEU A 170 -17.05 53.44 -45.88
C LEU A 170 -17.91 52.47 -45.01
N LEU A 171 -18.45 52.94 -43.88
CA LEU A 171 -19.56 52.31 -43.15
C LEU A 171 -20.84 53.09 -43.46
N GLN A 172 -21.51 52.77 -44.57
CA GLN A 172 -22.64 53.55 -45.09
C GLN A 172 -24.03 52.94 -44.81
N ASP A 173 -24.14 51.91 -43.95
CA ASP A 173 -25.38 51.11 -43.87
C ASP A 173 -26.21 51.23 -42.57
N LEU A 174 -25.87 52.10 -41.60
CA LEU A 174 -26.67 52.22 -40.36
C LEU A 174 -27.09 53.64 -39.98
N GLU A 175 -26.71 54.65 -40.75
CA GLU A 175 -27.00 56.05 -40.36
C GLU A 175 -27.37 56.95 -41.56
N HIS A 176 -27.94 56.38 -42.63
CA HIS A 176 -28.54 57.18 -43.72
C HIS A 176 -30.06 56.91 -43.88
N PRO A 177 -30.93 57.83 -43.44
CA PRO A 177 -32.39 57.75 -43.62
C PRO A 177 -32.89 58.08 -45.04
N TYR A 178 -32.13 57.77 -46.10
CA TYR A 178 -32.47 58.10 -47.49
C TYR A 178 -32.00 57.05 -48.52
N SER A 179 -32.28 55.76 -48.28
CA SER A 179 -32.11 54.71 -49.30
C SER A 179 -33.44 54.20 -49.87
N LYS A 180 -34.50 55.03 -49.83
CA LYS A 180 -35.75 54.80 -50.55
C LYS A 180 -35.89 55.89 -51.61
N PHE A 181 -36.26 55.48 -52.81
CA PHE A 181 -36.52 56.29 -54.02
C PHE A 181 -35.29 56.56 -54.88
N GLU A 182 -34.97 55.62 -55.76
CA GLU A 182 -34.95 55.85 -57.21
C GLU A 182 -34.69 54.51 -57.92
N ASN A 183 -35.79 53.93 -58.43
CA ASN A 183 -35.84 52.94 -59.51
C ASN A 183 -37.27 53.04 -60.06
N GLU A 184 -37.50 54.07 -60.88
CA GLU A 184 -38.51 54.03 -61.95
C GLU A 184 -37.79 53.79 -63.27
#